data_AF-A0AA90UV04-F1
#
_entry.id   AF-A0AA90UV04-F1
#
_cell.length_a   1.000
_cell.length_b   1.000
_cell.length_c   1.000
_cell.angle_alpha   90.00
_cell.angle_beta   90.00
_cell.angle_gamma   90.00
#
_symmetry.space_group_name_H-M   'P 1'
#
loop_
_entity.id
_entity.type
_entity.pdbx_description
1 polymer ?
#
loop_
_entity_poly.entity_id
_entity_poly.type
_entity_poly.pdbx_seq_one_letter_code
_entity_poly.pdbx_strand_id
1 'polypeptide(L)'
;VKVAEDQSKLADFQKSDFISAENRTVEFNNPTLEFTHRTARVAIELKPGTGFTSVAGATVSLVSLSADNGNPTAIKTYNASGNTYEALTAPQTVAAGKQFIRVELGGGTFYFRPQNDVVLEAGNRYTYTVKVNATGLTLEGCTIGDWADGGGESGAAEDLGYSIQNDGSYMVYNAKGLLAWNKAVQKDESINCTLTADIDLTGKDWTRIGTWPGYSGVFNGQGHRITGLNFSAATTELFGLLNLRGVIKNLQLIDVNLYGSNGSAAGIVEQNNGQIIACSVTGKISAYGRTCGIADLNYGSITACWFDGTLKDYESGAIVRFNYKTITSCYWGGNAGQGEFRNFGGTVDATKVDGATVKWQTAVDGMNHALTDNDYQWALGTGGLPVMQKKQ
;
A
#
# COMPACT_ATOMS: atom_id res chain seq x y z
N VAL A 1 27.55 27.55 -2.60
CA VAL A 1 26.17 28.03 -2.87
C VAL A 1 25.45 28.17 -1.54
N LYS A 2 24.78 29.30 -1.29
CA LYS A 2 24.07 29.55 -0.02
C LYS A 2 22.69 30.15 -0.27
N VAL A 3 21.64 29.40 -0.03
CA VAL A 3 20.24 29.83 -0.29
C VAL A 3 19.58 30.42 0.96
N ALA A 4 18.51 31.20 0.78
CA ALA A 4 17.72 31.73 1.89
C ALA A 4 16.79 30.66 2.48
N GLU A 5 16.56 30.73 3.80
CA GLU A 5 15.58 29.90 4.52
C GLU A 5 14.15 30.27 4.12
N ASP A 6 13.86 31.57 4.03
CA ASP A 6 12.56 32.08 3.62
C ASP A 6 12.62 32.51 2.15
N GLN A 7 12.09 31.67 1.27
CA GLN A 7 11.91 31.97 -0.15
C GLN A 7 10.43 32.15 -0.47
N SER A 8 9.56 32.50 0.50
CA SER A 8 8.11 32.64 0.31
C SER A 8 7.70 33.79 -0.62
N LYS A 9 8.64 34.68 -0.96
CA LYS A 9 8.46 35.77 -1.93
C LYS A 9 9.35 35.52 -3.14
N LEU A 10 8.83 35.85 -4.33
CA LEU A 10 9.56 35.73 -5.60
C LEU A 10 10.95 36.40 -5.55
N ALA A 11 11.07 37.57 -4.93
CA ALA A 11 12.34 38.28 -4.81
C ALA A 11 13.39 37.52 -3.98
N ASP A 12 12.99 36.79 -2.94
CA ASP A 12 13.91 36.06 -2.07
C ASP A 12 14.28 34.69 -2.65
N PHE A 13 13.36 34.08 -3.41
CA PHE A 13 13.67 32.97 -4.31
C PHE A 13 14.72 33.38 -5.37
N GLN A 14 14.50 34.48 -6.09
CA GLN A 14 15.42 34.96 -7.13
C GLN A 14 16.80 35.32 -6.58
N LYS A 15 16.88 35.91 -5.36
CA LYS A 15 18.17 36.16 -4.68
C LYS A 15 18.92 34.89 -4.30
N SER A 16 18.21 33.77 -4.17
CA SER A 16 18.82 32.47 -3.88
C SER A 16 19.35 31.78 -5.14
N ASP A 17 19.12 32.35 -6.33
CA ASP A 17 19.56 31.77 -7.60
C ASP A 17 21.01 32.15 -7.92
N PHE A 18 21.93 31.24 -7.61
CA PHE A 18 23.35 31.41 -7.92
C PHE A 18 23.65 30.86 -9.30
N ILE A 19 24.08 31.73 -10.21
CA ILE A 19 24.60 31.35 -11.52
C ILE A 19 26.11 31.64 -11.59
N SER A 20 26.88 30.76 -12.22
CA SER A 20 28.32 31.01 -12.48
C SER A 20 28.74 30.55 -13.88
N ALA A 21 29.78 31.20 -14.39
CA ALA A 21 30.46 30.86 -15.62
C ALA A 21 31.94 30.58 -15.30
N GLU A 22 32.24 29.33 -14.92
CA GLU A 22 33.58 28.91 -14.51
C GLU A 22 34.38 28.39 -15.72
N ASN A 23 35.65 28.81 -15.84
CA ASN A 23 36.62 28.32 -16.85
C ASN A 23 36.14 28.36 -18.31
N ARG A 24 35.44 29.42 -18.73
CA ARG A 24 34.92 29.56 -20.10
C ARG A 24 35.92 30.30 -21.00
N THR A 25 36.19 29.71 -22.17
CA THR A 25 36.90 30.38 -23.27
C THR A 25 35.94 31.36 -23.94
N VAL A 26 36.37 32.60 -24.14
CA VAL A 26 35.58 33.65 -24.79
C VAL A 26 36.30 34.06 -26.07
N GLU A 27 35.58 34.10 -27.18
CA GLU A 27 36.14 34.53 -28.47
C GLU A 27 36.01 36.04 -28.65
N PHE A 28 37.09 36.70 -29.11
CA PHE A 28 37.12 38.16 -29.28
C PHE A 28 36.06 38.67 -30.26
N ASN A 29 35.79 37.91 -31.32
CA ASN A 29 34.84 38.29 -32.37
C ASN A 29 33.37 37.99 -32.00
N ASN A 30 33.12 37.21 -30.95
CA ASN A 30 31.79 36.87 -30.45
C ASN A 30 31.83 36.61 -28.93
N PRO A 31 31.94 37.66 -28.10
CA PRO A 31 32.23 37.51 -26.67
C PRO A 31 30.98 37.11 -25.87
N THR A 32 30.55 35.86 -26.01
CA THR A 32 29.44 35.29 -25.23
C THR A 32 29.96 34.53 -24.01
N LEU A 33 29.38 34.78 -22.83
CA LEU A 33 29.67 34.05 -21.60
C LEU A 33 28.45 33.23 -21.18
N GLU A 34 28.58 31.91 -21.20
CA GLU A 34 27.53 30.99 -20.80
C GLU A 34 27.53 30.78 -19.28
N PHE A 35 26.40 31.08 -18.65
CA PHE A 35 26.18 30.89 -17.23
C PHE A 35 25.40 29.60 -16.97
N THR A 36 25.72 28.95 -15.85
CA THR A 36 25.03 27.73 -15.38
C THR A 36 24.51 27.96 -13.97
N HIS A 37 23.32 27.43 -13.68
CA HIS A 37 22.77 27.45 -12.32
C HIS A 37 23.56 26.52 -11.39
N ARG A 38 23.81 27.00 -10.18
CA ARG A 38 24.61 26.30 -9.16
C ARG A 38 23.76 25.75 -8.03
N THR A 39 22.49 26.11 -8.01
CA THR A 39 21.43 25.59 -7.13
C THR A 39 20.73 24.41 -7.79
N ALA A 40 19.90 23.70 -7.02
CA ALA A 40 18.88 22.80 -7.53
C ALA A 40 17.51 23.46 -7.34
N ARG A 41 16.60 23.36 -8.32
CA ARG A 41 15.24 23.92 -8.23
C ARG A 41 14.26 22.82 -7.87
N VAL A 42 13.38 23.03 -6.90
CA VAL A 42 12.31 22.09 -6.58
C VAL A 42 10.98 22.79 -6.79
N ALA A 43 10.14 22.21 -7.65
CA ALA A 43 8.76 22.59 -7.86
C ALA A 43 7.82 21.55 -7.22
N ILE A 44 6.75 22.01 -6.60
CA ILE A 44 5.74 21.16 -5.98
C ILE A 44 4.39 21.61 -6.49
N GLU A 45 3.74 20.77 -7.29
CA GLU A 45 2.37 20.97 -7.75
C GLU A 45 1.41 20.24 -6.80
N LEU A 46 0.53 20.98 -6.12
CA LEU A 46 -0.47 20.38 -5.26
C LEU A 46 -1.76 20.05 -6.03
N LYS A 47 -2.31 18.87 -5.77
CA LYS A 47 -3.64 18.46 -6.24
C LYS A 47 -4.56 18.13 -5.08
N PRO A 48 -5.85 18.51 -5.14
CA PRO A 48 -6.82 18.11 -4.13
C PRO A 48 -7.00 16.58 -4.14
N GLY A 49 -6.94 16.00 -2.95
CA GLY A 49 -7.15 14.58 -2.69
C GLY A 49 -8.44 14.31 -1.93
N THR A 50 -8.64 13.06 -1.53
CA THR A 50 -9.78 12.65 -0.72
C THR A 50 -9.83 13.47 0.57
N GLY A 51 -10.97 14.12 0.81
CA GLY A 51 -11.19 14.99 1.97
C GLY A 51 -10.86 16.47 1.75
N PHE A 52 -10.30 16.85 0.59
CA PHE A 52 -10.08 18.25 0.21
C PHE A 52 -10.68 18.54 -1.17
N THR A 53 -11.53 19.55 -1.28
CA THR A 53 -12.07 20.02 -2.57
C THR A 53 -11.16 21.05 -3.24
N SER A 54 -10.21 21.62 -2.49
CA SER A 54 -9.24 22.60 -2.94
C SER A 54 -7.99 22.53 -2.06
N VAL A 55 -6.84 22.93 -2.63
CA VAL A 55 -5.55 23.10 -1.93
C VAL A 55 -5.16 24.58 -1.79
N ALA A 56 -6.09 25.49 -2.06
CA ALA A 56 -5.89 26.92 -1.91
C ALA A 56 -5.56 27.27 -0.44
N GLY A 57 -4.58 28.17 -0.26
CA GLY A 57 -4.12 28.58 1.07
C GLY A 57 -3.14 27.60 1.73
N ALA A 58 -2.66 26.57 1.01
CA ALA A 58 -1.60 25.72 1.52
C ALA A 58 -0.28 26.48 1.70
N THR A 59 0.42 26.19 2.80
CA THR A 59 1.82 26.56 2.99
C THR A 59 2.69 25.34 2.68
N VAL A 60 3.67 25.50 1.79
CA VAL A 60 4.59 24.43 1.40
C VAL A 60 6.01 24.76 1.86
N SER A 61 6.74 23.74 2.29
CA SER A 61 8.16 23.87 2.67
C SER A 61 8.93 22.61 2.32
N LEU A 62 10.21 22.77 1.98
CA LEU A 62 11.17 21.68 2.00
C LEU A 62 11.75 21.54 3.40
N VAL A 63 11.95 20.32 3.88
CA VAL A 63 12.45 20.03 5.24
C VAL A 63 13.45 18.86 5.21
N SER A 64 14.16 18.66 6.34
CA SER A 64 15.25 17.68 6.49
C SER A 64 16.39 17.84 5.49
N LEU A 65 16.65 19.07 5.07
CA LEU A 65 17.79 19.42 4.23
C LEU A 65 19.08 19.46 5.05
N SER A 66 20.22 19.34 4.37
CA SER A 66 21.55 19.44 4.98
C SER A 66 21.87 20.89 5.40
N ALA A 67 22.54 21.02 6.54
CA ALA A 67 23.07 22.29 7.04
C ALA A 67 24.46 22.64 6.47
N ASP A 68 24.97 21.84 5.53
CA ASP A 68 26.31 21.99 4.97
C ASP A 68 26.54 23.41 4.42
N ASN A 69 27.74 23.93 4.70
CA ASN A 69 28.13 25.29 4.35
C ASN A 69 27.21 26.39 4.91
N GLY A 70 26.50 26.10 6.01
CA GLY A 70 25.59 27.03 6.66
C GLY A 70 24.30 27.29 5.86
N ASN A 71 23.87 26.33 5.04
CA ASN A 71 22.56 26.32 4.40
C ASN A 71 21.45 25.98 5.40
N PRO A 72 20.20 26.38 5.12
CA PRO A 72 19.07 26.08 5.99
C PRO A 72 18.61 24.61 5.86
N THR A 73 18.18 24.01 6.97
CA THR A 73 17.62 22.64 7.00
C THR A 73 16.15 22.56 6.60
N ALA A 74 15.49 23.73 6.46
CA ALA A 74 14.14 23.87 5.94
C ALA A 74 14.04 25.13 5.07
N ILE A 75 13.27 25.08 3.98
CA ILE A 75 13.08 26.22 3.08
C ILE A 75 11.59 26.43 2.84
N LYS A 76 11.10 27.64 3.11
CA LYS A 76 9.73 28.03 2.75
C LYS A 76 9.67 28.37 1.27
N THR A 77 8.76 27.74 0.53
CA THR A 77 8.60 27.94 -0.92
C THR A 77 7.74 29.18 -1.20
N TYR A 78 7.95 29.87 -2.32
CA TYR A 78 6.95 30.82 -2.83
C TYR A 78 5.91 30.08 -3.68
N ASN A 79 4.70 30.64 -3.77
CA ASN A 79 3.70 30.20 -4.72
C ASN A 79 4.04 30.80 -6.11
N ALA A 80 4.42 29.95 -7.05
CA ALA A 80 4.84 30.36 -8.39
C ALA A 80 3.64 30.64 -9.30
N SER A 81 2.63 29.77 -9.27
CA SER A 81 1.35 29.98 -9.95
C SER A 81 0.33 28.92 -9.50
N GLY A 82 -0.92 29.31 -9.30
CA GLY A 82 -1.99 28.39 -8.92
C GLY A 82 -1.62 27.54 -7.71
N ASN A 83 -1.52 26.22 -7.91
CA ASN A 83 -1.15 25.25 -6.87
C ASN A 83 0.33 24.83 -6.92
N THR A 84 1.15 25.57 -7.68
CA THR A 84 2.57 25.27 -7.86
C THR A 84 3.42 26.14 -6.95
N TYR A 85 4.30 25.50 -6.19
CA TYR A 85 5.21 26.11 -5.23
C TYR A 85 6.64 25.79 -5.60
N GLU A 86 7.57 26.71 -5.34
CA GLU A 86 8.96 26.51 -5.72
C GLU A 86 9.96 27.01 -4.67
N ALA A 87 11.12 26.35 -4.65
CA ALA A 87 12.29 26.73 -3.86
C ALA A 87 13.59 26.34 -4.56
N LEU A 88 14.67 27.04 -4.24
CA LEU A 88 16.04 26.68 -4.61
C LEU A 88 16.76 26.10 -3.41
N THR A 89 17.45 24.99 -3.61
CA THR A 89 18.33 24.38 -2.60
C THR A 89 19.77 24.45 -3.04
N ALA A 90 20.72 24.41 -2.09
CA ALA A 90 22.07 23.99 -2.42
C ALA A 90 22.05 22.52 -2.88
N PRO A 91 22.97 22.10 -3.78
CA PRO A 91 23.10 20.71 -4.18
C PRO A 91 23.40 19.82 -2.97
N GLN A 92 22.65 18.71 -2.82
CA GLN A 92 22.70 17.84 -1.65
C GLN A 92 21.93 16.54 -1.89
N THR A 93 22.08 15.59 -0.97
CA THR A 93 21.25 14.38 -0.93
C THR A 93 20.27 14.43 0.23
N VAL A 94 18.97 14.30 -0.04
CA VAL A 94 17.96 14.06 0.99
C VAL A 94 17.81 12.55 1.16
N ALA A 95 18.17 12.04 2.33
CA ALA A 95 18.15 10.61 2.59
C ALA A 95 16.74 10.01 2.53
N ALA A 96 16.66 8.76 2.05
CA ALA A 96 15.44 7.96 2.07
C ALA A 96 14.74 7.96 3.45
N GLY A 97 13.41 8.00 3.45
CA GLY A 97 12.54 7.99 4.62
C GLY A 97 12.47 9.30 5.42
N LYS A 98 13.27 10.31 5.08
CA LYS A 98 13.21 11.63 5.75
C LYS A 98 12.02 12.44 5.27
N GLN A 99 11.46 13.29 6.14
CA GLN A 99 10.45 14.26 5.70
C GLN A 99 11.11 15.20 4.69
N PHE A 100 10.54 15.34 3.51
CA PHE A 100 11.12 16.17 2.46
C PHE A 100 10.19 17.32 2.08
N ILE A 101 8.94 17.05 1.72
CA ILE A 101 7.94 18.10 1.43
C ILE A 101 6.96 18.15 2.60
N ARG A 102 6.82 19.33 3.21
CA ARG A 102 5.80 19.63 4.22
C ARG A 102 4.70 20.48 3.58
N VAL A 103 3.45 20.09 3.77
CA VAL A 103 2.26 20.85 3.36
C VAL A 103 1.40 21.11 4.58
N GLU A 104 1.07 22.36 4.83
CA GLU A 104 0.12 22.78 5.87
C GLU A 104 -1.15 23.30 5.20
N LEU A 105 -2.28 22.66 5.46
CA LEU A 105 -3.57 22.97 4.83
C LEU A 105 -4.72 22.61 5.76
N GLY A 106 -5.70 23.49 5.90
CA GLY A 106 -6.93 23.22 6.68
C GLY A 106 -6.69 22.91 8.17
N GLY A 107 -5.60 23.41 8.75
CA GLY A 107 -5.19 23.12 10.12
C GLY A 107 -4.40 21.81 10.31
N GLY A 108 -4.24 21.02 9.25
CA GLY A 108 -3.40 19.82 9.24
C GLY A 108 -1.99 20.09 8.72
N THR A 109 -1.03 19.25 9.15
CA THR A 109 0.34 19.22 8.63
C THR A 109 0.64 17.84 8.07
N PHE A 110 1.06 17.80 6.81
CA PHE A 110 1.28 16.58 6.05
C PHE A 110 2.71 16.54 5.51
N TYR A 111 3.27 15.34 5.37
CA TYR A 111 4.65 15.14 4.94
C TYR A 111 4.77 14.11 3.83
N PHE A 112 5.55 14.43 2.81
CA PHE A 112 6.06 13.47 1.84
C PHE A 112 7.46 13.02 2.27
N ARG A 113 7.73 11.72 2.17
CA ARG A 113 9.03 11.11 2.49
C ARG A 113 9.51 10.32 1.27
N PRO A 114 10.65 10.68 0.66
CA PRO A 114 11.15 9.94 -0.49
C PRO A 114 11.62 8.56 -0.03
N GLN A 115 11.42 7.52 -0.84
CA GLN A 115 11.81 6.14 -0.46
C GLN A 115 13.24 5.79 -0.89
N ASN A 116 13.80 6.53 -1.83
CA ASN A 116 15.21 6.50 -2.20
C ASN A 116 15.84 7.84 -1.81
N ASP A 117 17.17 7.85 -1.77
CA ASP A 117 17.93 9.09 -1.65
C ASP A 117 17.59 10.02 -2.82
N VAL A 118 17.18 11.25 -2.52
CA VAL A 118 16.94 12.29 -3.53
C VAL A 118 18.21 13.09 -3.67
N VAL A 119 18.95 12.86 -4.74
CA VAL A 119 20.13 13.64 -5.09
C VAL A 119 19.68 14.89 -5.85
N LEU A 120 19.72 16.04 -5.16
CA LEU A 120 19.46 17.36 -5.71
C LEU A 120 20.77 17.91 -6.27
N GLU A 121 20.92 17.91 -7.58
CA GLU A 121 22.12 18.34 -8.28
C GLU A 121 21.99 19.77 -8.79
N ALA A 122 23.13 20.45 -8.92
CA ALA A 122 23.18 21.79 -9.49
C ALA A 122 22.66 21.78 -10.94
N GLY A 123 21.88 22.79 -11.32
CA GLY A 123 21.37 22.94 -12.68
C GLY A 123 20.12 22.14 -13.01
N ASN A 124 19.60 21.35 -12.07
CA ASN A 124 18.43 20.50 -12.28
C ASN A 124 17.18 21.03 -11.57
N ARG A 125 16.00 20.79 -12.17
CA ARG A 125 14.68 21.09 -11.62
C ARG A 125 13.93 19.80 -11.28
N TYR A 126 13.40 19.70 -10.08
CA TYR A 126 12.68 18.54 -9.57
C TYR A 126 11.23 18.93 -9.31
N THR A 127 10.29 18.42 -10.08
CA THR A 127 8.86 18.70 -9.97
C THR A 127 8.14 17.53 -9.29
N TYR A 128 7.49 17.79 -8.17
CA TYR A 128 6.69 16.82 -7.43
C TYR A 128 5.21 17.17 -7.55
N THR A 129 4.43 16.31 -8.19
CA THR A 129 2.97 16.41 -8.19
C THR A 129 2.42 15.64 -6.99
N VAL A 130 1.96 16.36 -5.98
CA VAL A 130 1.56 15.82 -4.69
C VAL A 130 0.07 16.03 -4.49
N LYS A 131 -0.66 14.92 -4.32
CA LYS A 131 -2.06 14.95 -3.92
C LYS A 131 -2.17 15.08 -2.40
N VAL A 132 -2.96 16.04 -1.94
CA VAL A 132 -3.18 16.32 -0.52
C VAL A 132 -4.49 15.67 -0.09
N ASN A 133 -4.43 14.60 0.71
CA ASN A 133 -5.60 13.93 1.28
C ASN A 133 -5.71 14.27 2.78
N ALA A 134 -6.92 14.18 3.34
CA ALA A 134 -7.12 14.37 4.78
C ALA A 134 -6.30 13.39 5.64
N THR A 135 -5.88 12.25 5.07
CA THR A 135 -5.11 11.22 5.73
C THR A 135 -3.59 11.34 5.51
N GLY A 136 -3.12 12.16 4.55
CA GLY A 136 -1.69 12.27 4.21
C GLY A 136 -1.42 12.81 2.81
N LEU A 137 -0.13 12.92 2.46
CA LEU A 137 0.32 13.25 1.10
C LEU A 137 0.52 11.99 0.27
N THR A 138 0.02 11.99 -0.96
CA THR A 138 0.29 10.94 -1.95
C THR A 138 1.04 11.56 -3.12
N LEU A 139 2.11 10.90 -3.57
CA LEU A 139 2.78 11.31 -4.80
C LEU A 139 1.98 10.78 -5.99
N GLU A 140 1.41 11.68 -6.80
CA GLU A 140 0.77 11.29 -8.06
C GLU A 140 1.76 11.26 -9.22
N GLY A 141 2.86 11.99 -9.10
CA GLY A 141 3.94 11.98 -10.06
C GLY A 141 5.14 12.74 -9.53
N CYS A 142 6.32 12.41 -10.03
CA CYS A 142 7.50 13.23 -9.87
C CYS A 142 8.26 13.21 -11.19
N THR A 143 8.59 14.40 -11.68
CA THR A 143 9.27 14.64 -12.95
C THR A 143 10.50 15.49 -12.67
N ILE A 144 11.63 15.19 -13.29
CA ILE A 144 12.87 15.96 -13.15
C ILE A 144 13.17 16.54 -14.53
N GLY A 145 13.33 17.86 -14.62
CA GLY A 145 13.59 18.61 -15.85
C GLY A 145 14.81 19.52 -15.75
N ASP A 146 15.25 20.05 -16.88
CA ASP A 146 16.39 20.97 -16.99
C ASP A 146 16.02 22.42 -16.61
N TRP A 147 17.04 23.26 -16.46
CA TRP A 147 16.90 24.71 -16.32
C TRP A 147 16.82 25.42 -17.68
N ALA A 148 15.77 25.15 -18.46
CA ALA A 148 15.41 25.91 -19.67
C ALA A 148 13.91 25.76 -20.02
N ASP A 149 13.34 26.73 -20.74
CA ASP A 149 12.07 26.54 -21.46
C ASP A 149 12.29 25.48 -22.57
N GLY A 150 11.90 24.22 -22.33
CA GLY A 150 11.73 23.22 -23.40
C GLY A 150 12.69 22.01 -23.51
N GLY A 151 13.06 21.34 -22.40
CA GLY A 151 13.50 19.90 -22.39
C GLY A 151 15.02 19.66 -22.30
N GLY A 152 15.54 18.56 -21.72
CA GLY A 152 14.98 17.36 -21.06
C GLY A 152 16.09 16.31 -20.77
N GLU A 153 15.94 15.19 -20.06
CA GLU A 153 15.09 14.65 -18.98
C GLU A 153 15.78 13.33 -18.55
N SER A 154 16.25 13.19 -17.30
CA SER A 154 16.45 11.84 -16.73
C SER A 154 16.59 11.87 -15.21
N GLY A 155 15.63 11.22 -14.54
CA GLY A 155 15.73 10.84 -13.14
C GLY A 155 14.57 9.92 -12.78
N ALA A 156 14.84 8.79 -12.13
CA ALA A 156 13.84 7.77 -11.86
C ALA A 156 13.06 8.10 -10.58
N ALA A 157 11.90 8.77 -10.71
CA ALA A 157 10.91 8.80 -9.65
C ALA A 157 9.82 7.77 -9.98
N GLU A 158 10.07 6.55 -9.55
CA GLU A 158 9.22 5.40 -9.84
C GLU A 158 7.93 5.47 -9.00
N ASP A 159 6.75 5.30 -9.62
CA ASP A 159 5.51 5.03 -8.88
C ASP A 159 5.76 3.81 -7.98
N LEU A 160 5.61 4.02 -6.69
CA LEU A 160 5.91 3.01 -5.68
C LEU A 160 4.73 2.06 -5.48
N GLY A 161 3.52 2.47 -5.83
CA GLY A 161 2.31 1.68 -5.63
C GLY A 161 1.68 1.75 -4.25
N TYR A 162 2.18 2.64 -3.39
CA TYR A 162 1.66 2.83 -2.04
C TYR A 162 1.93 4.24 -1.52
N SER A 163 1.26 4.60 -0.41
CA SER A 163 1.61 5.74 0.43
C SER A 163 1.64 5.33 1.91
N ILE A 164 2.48 6.00 2.71
CA ILE A 164 2.60 5.74 4.15
C ILE A 164 1.86 6.85 4.90
N GLN A 165 0.93 6.47 5.77
CA GLN A 165 0.17 7.38 6.62
C GLN A 165 1.00 7.83 7.82
N ASN A 166 0.49 8.80 8.59
CA ASN A 166 1.21 9.37 9.74
C ASN A 166 1.55 8.35 10.84
N ASP A 167 0.74 7.30 10.98
CA ASP A 167 0.93 6.21 11.93
C ASP A 167 1.84 5.09 11.40
N GLY A 168 2.39 5.24 10.19
CA GLY A 168 3.21 4.23 9.53
C GLY A 168 2.42 3.19 8.71
N SER A 169 1.09 3.29 8.66
CA SER A 169 0.23 2.38 7.90
C SER A 169 0.41 2.54 6.39
N TYR A 170 0.39 1.43 5.65
CA TYR A 170 0.51 1.42 4.19
C TYR A 170 -0.88 1.51 3.54
N MET A 171 -1.05 2.44 2.59
CA MET A 171 -2.18 2.48 1.66
C MET A 171 -1.66 2.01 0.29
N VAL A 172 -2.09 0.82 -0.15
CA VAL A 172 -1.53 0.11 -1.31
C VAL A 172 -2.52 0.11 -2.48
N TYR A 173 -2.06 0.47 -3.68
CA TYR A 173 -2.89 0.53 -4.89
C TYR A 173 -2.29 -0.19 -6.11
N ASN A 174 -1.10 -0.81 -6.00
CA ASN A 174 -0.62 -1.73 -7.03
C ASN A 174 0.27 -2.85 -6.45
N ALA A 175 0.66 -3.79 -7.31
CA ALA A 175 1.47 -4.95 -6.95
C ALA A 175 2.80 -4.58 -6.29
N LYS A 176 3.49 -3.58 -6.83
CA LYS A 176 4.78 -3.12 -6.30
C LYS A 176 4.62 -2.59 -4.87
N GLY A 177 3.56 -1.84 -4.61
CA GLY A 177 3.31 -1.34 -3.26
C GLY A 177 2.94 -2.44 -2.27
N LEU A 178 2.22 -3.46 -2.73
CA LEU A 178 1.91 -4.61 -1.89
C LEU A 178 3.18 -5.40 -1.53
N LEU A 179 4.09 -5.58 -2.49
CA LEU A 179 5.39 -6.20 -2.26
C LEU A 179 6.31 -5.35 -1.37
N ALA A 180 6.23 -4.03 -1.46
CA ALA A 180 6.96 -3.12 -0.58
C ALA A 180 6.47 -3.27 0.87
N TRP A 181 5.15 -3.29 1.10
CA TRP A 181 4.59 -3.62 2.41
C TRP A 181 5.00 -5.03 2.87
N ASN A 182 4.92 -6.03 1.98
CA ASN A 182 5.33 -7.41 2.27
C ASN A 182 6.79 -7.50 2.75
N LYS A 183 7.69 -6.66 2.22
CA LYS A 183 9.08 -6.55 2.69
C LYS A 183 9.21 -5.81 4.01
N ALA A 184 8.44 -4.75 4.22
CA ALA A 184 8.46 -3.96 5.44
C ALA A 184 7.95 -4.76 6.66
N VAL A 185 6.86 -5.51 6.48
CA VAL A 185 6.23 -6.30 7.55
C VAL A 185 7.11 -7.44 8.05
N GLN A 186 8.11 -7.88 7.28
CA GLN A 186 9.12 -8.85 7.75
C GLN A 186 10.02 -8.28 8.87
N LYS A 187 10.15 -6.96 8.95
CA LYS A 187 10.96 -6.27 9.97
C LYS A 187 10.13 -5.82 11.16
N ASP A 188 8.85 -5.56 10.92
CA ASP A 188 7.89 -5.14 11.93
C ASP A 188 6.50 -5.70 11.57
N GLU A 189 6.15 -6.79 12.25
CA GLU A 189 4.90 -7.54 12.04
C GLU A 189 3.65 -6.78 12.54
N SER A 190 3.80 -5.55 13.06
CA SER A 190 2.68 -4.69 13.47
C SER A 190 2.22 -3.72 12.38
N ILE A 191 2.96 -3.59 11.27
CA ILE A 191 2.66 -2.62 10.21
C ILE A 191 1.33 -2.96 9.52
N ASN A 192 0.39 -2.02 9.57
CA ASN A 192 -0.89 -2.14 8.89
C ASN A 192 -0.77 -1.99 7.37
N CYS A 193 -1.66 -2.67 6.64
CA CYS A 193 -1.85 -2.50 5.21
C CYS A 193 -3.31 -2.34 4.89
N THR A 194 -3.61 -1.37 4.04
CA THR A 194 -4.95 -1.10 3.54
C THR A 194 -4.89 -1.02 2.02
N LEU A 195 -5.64 -1.88 1.33
CA LEU A 195 -5.75 -1.81 -0.12
C LEU A 195 -6.69 -0.67 -0.52
N THR A 196 -6.39 0.01 -1.62
CA THR A 196 -7.24 1.05 -2.24
C THR A 196 -7.49 0.81 -3.72
N ALA A 197 -7.01 -0.31 -4.24
CA ALA A 197 -7.28 -0.79 -5.59
C ALA A 197 -7.13 -2.31 -5.62
N ASP A 198 -7.67 -2.94 -6.66
CA ASP A 198 -7.44 -4.34 -6.95
C ASP A 198 -5.97 -4.54 -7.36
N ILE A 199 -5.37 -5.65 -6.93
CA ILE A 199 -3.95 -5.95 -7.06
C ILE A 199 -3.76 -7.25 -7.85
N ASP A 200 -2.93 -7.21 -8.89
CA ASP A 200 -2.50 -8.39 -9.64
C ASP A 200 -1.06 -8.78 -9.27
N LEU A 201 -0.89 -9.96 -8.68
CA LEU A 201 0.42 -10.51 -8.30
C LEU A 201 0.95 -11.55 -9.30
N THR A 202 0.40 -11.61 -10.52
CA THR A 202 0.86 -12.53 -11.56
C THR A 202 2.36 -12.40 -11.80
N GLY A 203 3.08 -13.52 -11.66
CA GLY A 203 4.53 -13.58 -11.87
C GLY A 203 5.35 -12.82 -10.81
N LYS A 204 4.77 -12.54 -9.63
CA LYS A 204 5.45 -11.90 -8.51
C LYS A 204 5.76 -12.89 -7.40
N ASP A 205 6.93 -12.74 -6.80
CA ASP A 205 7.33 -13.53 -5.63
C ASP A 205 6.69 -12.95 -4.37
N TRP A 206 6.08 -13.83 -3.56
CA TRP A 206 5.54 -13.49 -2.26
C TRP A 206 6.39 -14.09 -1.15
N THR A 207 6.80 -13.26 -0.18
CA THR A 207 7.40 -13.78 1.06
C THR A 207 6.31 -13.98 2.09
N ARG A 208 6.17 -15.20 2.61
CA ARG A 208 5.21 -15.50 3.67
C ARG A 208 5.39 -14.58 4.88
N ILE A 209 4.29 -14.08 5.43
CA ILE A 209 4.28 -13.11 6.54
C ILE A 209 4.00 -13.82 7.86
N GLY A 210 4.51 -13.34 8.99
CA GLY A 210 4.11 -13.87 10.30
C GLY A 210 4.89 -15.13 10.66
N THR A 211 6.15 -14.91 11.04
CA THR A 211 6.93 -15.87 11.84
C THR A 211 6.70 -15.58 13.31
N TRP A 212 7.23 -16.36 14.26
CA TRP A 212 7.05 -16.03 15.68
C TRP A 212 7.57 -14.61 15.99
N PRO A 213 6.77 -13.67 16.56
CA PRO A 213 5.50 -13.88 17.29
C PRO A 213 4.19 -13.75 16.48
N GLY A 214 4.23 -13.37 15.22
CA GLY A 214 3.14 -13.41 14.26
C GLY A 214 2.65 -12.02 13.87
N TYR A 215 1.99 -11.94 12.70
CA TYR A 215 1.40 -10.69 12.21
C TYR A 215 0.37 -10.16 13.21
N SER A 216 0.61 -8.95 13.71
CA SER A 216 -0.18 -8.28 14.75
C SER A 216 -0.85 -6.99 14.27
N GLY A 217 -0.56 -6.57 13.03
CA GLY A 217 -1.22 -5.44 12.39
C GLY A 217 -2.59 -5.77 11.81
N VAL A 218 -3.16 -4.79 11.13
CA VAL A 218 -4.42 -4.89 10.38
C VAL A 218 -4.11 -4.94 8.89
N PHE A 219 -4.51 -6.04 8.24
CA PHE A 219 -4.59 -6.13 6.79
C PHE A 219 -6.04 -5.96 6.35
N ASN A 220 -6.37 -4.80 5.75
CA ASN A 220 -7.71 -4.46 5.31
C ASN A 220 -7.78 -4.40 3.79
N GLY A 221 -8.47 -5.36 3.17
CA GLY A 221 -8.68 -5.36 1.73
C GLY A 221 -9.66 -4.29 1.25
N GLN A 222 -10.49 -3.71 2.12
CA GLN A 222 -11.54 -2.73 1.75
C GLN A 222 -12.45 -3.20 0.60
N GLY A 223 -12.65 -4.51 0.47
CA GLY A 223 -13.39 -5.09 -0.64
C GLY A 223 -12.66 -5.09 -1.98
N HIS A 224 -11.37 -4.76 -2.02
CA HIS A 224 -10.51 -4.98 -3.18
C HIS A 224 -10.07 -6.43 -3.30
N ARG A 225 -9.67 -6.78 -4.52
CA ARG A 225 -9.28 -8.14 -4.92
C ARG A 225 -7.78 -8.27 -5.05
N ILE A 226 -7.24 -9.42 -4.67
CA ILE A 226 -5.89 -9.85 -5.05
C ILE A 226 -6.03 -11.03 -6.01
N THR A 227 -5.39 -10.93 -7.17
CA THR A 227 -5.36 -11.95 -8.23
C THR A 227 -3.92 -12.40 -8.51
N GLY A 228 -3.76 -13.44 -9.31
CA GLY A 228 -2.43 -13.86 -9.80
C GLY A 228 -1.59 -14.63 -8.77
N LEU A 229 -2.18 -15.03 -7.65
CA LEU A 229 -1.54 -15.86 -6.62
C LEU A 229 -1.35 -17.30 -7.13
N ASN A 230 -0.23 -17.54 -7.82
CA ASN A 230 0.12 -18.85 -8.38
C ASN A 230 1.54 -19.23 -7.97
N PHE A 231 1.69 -19.87 -6.80
CA PHE A 231 2.99 -20.29 -6.29
C PHE A 231 2.98 -21.71 -5.75
N SER A 232 4.11 -22.38 -5.96
CA SER A 232 4.43 -23.72 -5.49
C SER A 232 5.61 -23.62 -4.54
N ALA A 233 5.37 -23.77 -3.24
CA ALA A 233 6.38 -23.53 -2.22
C ALA A 233 6.23 -24.50 -1.04
N ALA A 234 7.25 -24.55 -0.20
CA ALA A 234 7.20 -25.31 1.06
C ALA A 234 6.09 -24.79 2.00
N THR A 235 5.66 -23.55 1.81
CA THR A 235 4.54 -22.91 2.50
C THR A 235 3.77 -22.05 1.49
N THR A 236 2.45 -22.20 1.39
CA THR A 236 1.64 -21.51 0.37
C THR A 236 0.75 -20.40 0.91
N GLU A 237 0.81 -20.12 2.20
CA GLU A 237 -0.08 -19.18 2.86
C GLU A 237 0.45 -17.75 2.72
N LEU A 238 -0.46 -16.78 2.54
CA LEU A 238 -0.08 -15.36 2.59
C LEU A 238 0.49 -15.01 3.97
N PHE A 239 -0.14 -15.55 5.02
CA PHE A 239 0.25 -15.41 6.41
C PHE A 239 0.53 -16.78 7.05
N GLY A 240 1.65 -16.94 7.72
CA GLY A 240 1.95 -18.09 8.55
C GLY A 240 1.22 -18.03 9.87
N LEU A 241 1.55 -17.05 10.70
CA LEU A 241 0.98 -16.89 12.03
C LEU A 241 0.27 -15.53 12.14
N LEU A 242 -1.04 -15.56 12.34
CA LEU A 242 -1.79 -14.38 12.77
C LEU A 242 -1.78 -14.34 14.30
N ASN A 243 -1.23 -13.26 14.87
CA ASN A 243 -1.16 -13.03 16.30
C ASN A 243 -2.54 -12.68 16.88
N LEU A 244 -2.72 -12.76 18.20
CA LEU A 244 -3.96 -12.40 18.91
C LEU A 244 -4.47 -10.98 18.58
N ARG A 245 -3.56 -10.04 18.31
CA ARG A 245 -3.90 -8.67 17.90
C ARG A 245 -4.12 -8.51 16.40
N GLY A 246 -3.68 -9.48 15.60
CA GLY A 246 -3.73 -9.42 14.15
C GLY A 246 -5.16 -9.52 13.62
N VAL A 247 -5.46 -8.69 12.62
CA VAL A 247 -6.76 -8.68 11.95
C VAL A 247 -6.56 -8.73 10.45
N ILE A 248 -7.15 -9.72 9.79
CA ILE A 248 -7.28 -9.76 8.34
C ILE A 248 -8.76 -9.55 8.03
N LYS A 249 -9.09 -8.49 7.30
CA LYS A 249 -10.49 -8.17 7.00
C LYS A 249 -10.75 -7.67 5.59
N ASN A 250 -11.98 -7.90 5.11
CA ASN A 250 -12.51 -7.37 3.87
C ASN A 250 -11.65 -7.70 2.64
N LEU A 251 -11.03 -8.88 2.64
CA LEU A 251 -10.06 -9.32 1.63
C LEU A 251 -10.68 -10.37 0.70
N GLN A 252 -10.47 -10.21 -0.60
CA GLN A 252 -10.93 -11.17 -1.60
C GLN A 252 -9.73 -11.69 -2.39
N LEU A 253 -9.39 -12.97 -2.22
CA LEU A 253 -8.38 -13.65 -3.05
C LEU A 253 -9.10 -14.36 -4.19
N ILE A 254 -8.76 -14.01 -5.43
CA ILE A 254 -9.47 -14.48 -6.61
C ILE A 254 -8.56 -15.39 -7.43
N ASP A 255 -9.11 -16.54 -7.79
CA ASP A 255 -8.53 -17.55 -8.68
C ASP A 255 -7.10 -17.94 -8.27
N VAL A 256 -6.92 -18.22 -6.98
CA VAL A 256 -5.65 -18.70 -6.46
C VAL A 256 -5.33 -20.06 -7.06
N ASN A 257 -4.05 -20.32 -7.32
CA ASN A 257 -3.55 -21.64 -7.70
C ASN A 257 -2.36 -22.00 -6.81
N LEU A 258 -2.66 -22.61 -5.67
CA LEU A 258 -1.69 -22.87 -4.61
C LEU A 258 -1.28 -24.35 -4.60
N TYR A 259 0.03 -24.61 -4.53
CA TYR A 259 0.59 -25.94 -4.37
C TYR A 259 1.57 -26.04 -3.20
N GLY A 260 1.13 -26.64 -2.08
CA GLY A 260 1.99 -26.92 -0.92
C GLY A 260 2.91 -28.10 -1.19
N SER A 261 4.20 -27.84 -1.44
CA SER A 261 5.18 -28.89 -1.74
C SER A 261 5.62 -29.69 -0.51
N ASN A 262 5.35 -29.17 0.69
CA ASN A 262 5.53 -29.84 1.97
C ASN A 262 4.43 -29.37 2.93
N GLY A 263 3.85 -30.25 3.75
CA GLY A 263 2.88 -29.85 4.79
C GLY A 263 1.45 -29.57 4.32
N SER A 264 0.80 -28.59 4.95
CA SER A 264 -0.55 -28.08 4.64
C SER A 264 -0.49 -26.90 3.67
N ALA A 265 -1.62 -26.62 3.02
CA ALA A 265 -1.84 -25.42 2.22
C ALA A 265 -3.16 -24.75 2.63
N ALA A 266 -3.09 -23.48 3.02
CA ALA A 266 -4.27 -22.64 3.31
C ALA A 266 -4.34 -21.43 2.36
N GLY A 267 -5.57 -20.99 2.06
CA GLY A 267 -5.77 -19.83 1.18
C GLY A 267 -5.30 -18.50 1.80
N ILE A 268 -5.52 -18.27 3.10
CA ILE A 268 -5.17 -17.01 3.76
C ILE A 268 -4.06 -17.19 4.80
N VAL A 269 -4.29 -18.05 5.81
CA VAL A 269 -3.39 -18.18 6.96
C VAL A 269 -3.12 -19.63 7.35
N GLU A 270 -1.91 -19.97 7.79
CA GLU A 270 -1.67 -21.29 8.38
C GLU A 270 -2.31 -21.36 9.77
N GLN A 271 -1.84 -20.55 10.72
CA GLN A 271 -2.35 -20.52 12.09
C GLN A 271 -2.98 -19.17 12.44
N ASN A 272 -4.29 -19.18 12.70
CA ASN A 272 -5.04 -18.04 13.18
C ASN A 272 -5.09 -18.00 14.71
N ASN A 273 -4.54 -16.99 15.37
CA ASN A 273 -4.84 -16.67 16.78
C ASN A 273 -5.62 -15.34 16.93
N GLY A 274 -5.77 -14.60 15.83
CA GLY A 274 -6.39 -13.28 15.79
C GLY A 274 -7.80 -13.35 15.20
N GLN A 275 -8.10 -12.42 14.29
CA GLN A 275 -9.43 -12.27 13.70
C GLN A 275 -9.35 -12.28 12.18
N ILE A 276 -10.13 -13.17 11.54
CA ILE A 276 -10.36 -13.17 10.09
C ILE A 276 -11.83 -12.83 9.86
N ILE A 277 -12.09 -11.70 9.21
CA ILE A 277 -13.43 -11.12 9.13
C ILE A 277 -13.74 -10.81 7.67
N ALA A 278 -14.89 -11.25 7.15
CA ALA A 278 -15.35 -10.82 5.82
C ALA A 278 -14.30 -11.08 4.71
N CYS A 279 -13.66 -12.25 4.74
CA CYS A 279 -12.65 -12.64 3.76
C CYS A 279 -13.14 -13.75 2.84
N SER A 280 -12.61 -13.81 1.63
CA SER A 280 -12.95 -14.85 0.67
C SER A 280 -11.79 -15.34 -0.15
N VAL A 281 -11.90 -16.59 -0.61
CA VAL A 281 -10.91 -17.24 -1.47
C VAL A 281 -11.63 -18.03 -2.55
N THR A 282 -11.26 -17.80 -3.82
CA THR A 282 -11.63 -18.66 -4.94
C THR A 282 -10.43 -19.32 -5.58
N GLY A 283 -10.62 -20.49 -6.19
CA GLY A 283 -9.60 -21.13 -7.03
C GLY A 283 -9.25 -22.56 -6.63
N LYS A 284 -8.01 -22.97 -6.90
CA LYS A 284 -7.51 -24.32 -6.67
C LYS A 284 -6.41 -24.31 -5.61
N ILE A 285 -6.59 -25.11 -4.56
CA ILE A 285 -5.61 -25.30 -3.50
C ILE A 285 -5.29 -26.79 -3.42
N SER A 286 -4.02 -27.10 -3.60
CA SER A 286 -3.51 -28.47 -3.60
C SER A 286 -2.25 -28.56 -2.76
N ALA A 287 -1.98 -29.71 -2.15
CA ALA A 287 -0.76 -29.94 -1.38
C ALA A 287 -0.36 -31.42 -1.47
N TYR A 288 0.89 -31.74 -1.11
CA TYR A 288 1.25 -33.13 -0.84
C TYR A 288 0.45 -33.69 0.35
N GLY A 289 0.27 -32.86 1.39
CA GLY A 289 -0.49 -33.19 2.60
C GLY A 289 -1.94 -32.72 2.55
N ARG A 290 -2.27 -31.66 3.31
CA ARG A 290 -3.65 -31.21 3.58
C ARG A 290 -3.97 -29.88 2.93
N THR A 291 -5.25 -29.64 2.64
CA THR A 291 -5.70 -28.39 2.01
C THR A 291 -6.87 -27.76 2.76
N CYS A 292 -6.93 -26.44 2.75
CA CYS A 292 -8.02 -25.68 3.36
C CYS A 292 -8.22 -24.33 2.65
N GLY A 293 -9.47 -23.85 2.64
CA GLY A 293 -9.83 -22.64 1.90
C GLY A 293 -9.42 -21.35 2.60
N ILE A 294 -9.56 -21.26 3.93
CA ILE A 294 -9.25 -20.04 4.70
C ILE A 294 -8.04 -20.24 5.62
N ALA A 295 -8.12 -21.19 6.56
CA ALA A 295 -7.10 -21.40 7.58
C ALA A 295 -6.77 -22.88 7.85
N ASP A 296 -5.52 -23.22 8.17
CA ASP A 296 -5.18 -24.60 8.60
C ASP A 296 -5.59 -24.84 10.06
N LEU A 297 -5.17 -23.95 10.96
CA LEU A 297 -5.46 -23.99 12.39
C LEU A 297 -6.20 -22.73 12.85
N ASN A 298 -7.30 -22.90 13.57
CA ASN A 298 -8.04 -21.78 14.16
C ASN A 298 -8.03 -21.81 15.69
N TYR A 299 -7.23 -20.93 16.29
CA TYR A 299 -7.21 -20.57 17.72
C TYR A 299 -7.82 -19.19 17.99
N GLY A 300 -8.30 -18.49 16.95
CA GLY A 300 -8.91 -17.17 17.02
C GLY A 300 -10.37 -17.20 16.58
N SER A 301 -10.80 -16.18 15.83
CA SER A 301 -12.12 -16.14 15.19
C SER A 301 -12.04 -16.09 13.67
N ILE A 302 -12.98 -16.79 13.02
CA ILE A 302 -13.26 -16.67 11.59
C ILE A 302 -14.74 -16.31 11.45
N THR A 303 -15.02 -15.12 10.92
CA THR A 303 -16.37 -14.55 10.88
C THR A 303 -16.73 -14.12 9.46
N ALA A 304 -17.91 -14.53 8.99
CA ALA A 304 -18.48 -14.07 7.72
C ALA A 304 -17.55 -14.28 6.51
N CYS A 305 -16.81 -15.39 6.50
CA CYS A 305 -15.87 -15.73 5.44
C CYS A 305 -16.43 -16.81 4.52
N TRP A 306 -15.97 -16.85 3.27
CA TRP A 306 -16.38 -17.91 2.36
C TRP A 306 -15.28 -18.40 1.41
N PHE A 307 -15.43 -19.65 0.97
CA PHE A 307 -14.54 -20.30 0.00
C PHE A 307 -15.35 -20.87 -1.17
N ASP A 308 -14.85 -20.76 -2.40
CA ASP A 308 -15.40 -21.51 -3.54
C ASP A 308 -14.27 -22.00 -4.45
N GLY A 309 -14.14 -23.31 -4.61
CA GLY A 309 -13.00 -23.82 -5.35
C GLY A 309 -12.78 -25.32 -5.28
N THR A 310 -11.59 -25.73 -5.71
CA THR A 310 -11.15 -27.13 -5.69
C THR A 310 -10.06 -27.34 -4.65
N LEU A 311 -10.34 -28.22 -3.68
CA LEU A 311 -9.38 -28.74 -2.71
C LEU A 311 -8.92 -30.14 -3.11
N LYS A 312 -7.66 -30.49 -2.84
CA LYS A 312 -7.21 -31.88 -3.00
C LYS A 312 -7.74 -32.71 -1.83
N ASP A 313 -8.53 -33.74 -2.14
CA ASP A 313 -9.23 -34.57 -1.15
C ASP A 313 -8.27 -35.42 -0.29
N TYR A 314 -7.77 -34.84 0.80
CA TYR A 314 -7.14 -35.55 1.91
C TYR A 314 -7.10 -34.65 3.16
N GLU A 315 -7.79 -35.07 4.23
CA GLU A 315 -7.89 -34.33 5.51
C GLU A 315 -8.19 -32.82 5.35
N SER A 316 -9.11 -32.50 4.45
CA SER A 316 -9.39 -31.11 4.03
C SER A 316 -10.66 -30.56 4.66
N GLY A 317 -10.65 -29.27 4.97
CA GLY A 317 -11.83 -28.52 5.41
C GLY A 317 -11.94 -27.22 4.63
N ALA A 318 -13.12 -26.95 4.08
CA ALA A 318 -13.32 -25.83 3.16
C ALA A 318 -13.06 -24.46 3.80
N ILE A 319 -13.38 -24.32 5.09
CA ILE A 319 -13.08 -23.11 5.88
C ILE A 319 -11.81 -23.34 6.69
N VAL A 320 -11.80 -24.39 7.51
CA VAL A 320 -10.68 -24.69 8.41
C VAL A 320 -10.35 -26.17 8.44
N ARG A 321 -9.09 -26.54 8.67
CA ARG A 321 -8.80 -27.94 9.00
C ARG A 321 -9.07 -28.25 10.47
N PHE A 322 -8.32 -27.64 11.40
CA PHE A 322 -8.52 -27.85 12.84
C PHE A 322 -9.06 -26.61 13.52
N ASN A 323 -10.25 -26.74 14.09
CA ASN A 323 -10.89 -25.69 14.86
C ASN A 323 -10.69 -25.89 16.37
N TYR A 324 -10.20 -24.87 17.07
CA TYR A 324 -10.13 -24.82 18.53
C TYR A 324 -11.00 -23.71 19.13
N LYS A 325 -11.49 -22.78 18.30
CA LYS A 325 -12.26 -21.61 18.72
C LYS A 325 -13.47 -21.36 17.82
N THR A 326 -13.78 -20.11 17.50
CA THR A 326 -15.10 -19.72 17.01
C THR A 326 -15.06 -19.54 15.50
N ILE A 327 -15.98 -20.20 14.81
CA ILE A 327 -16.34 -19.94 13.43
C ILE A 327 -17.79 -19.49 13.40
N THR A 328 -18.04 -18.33 12.82
CA THR A 328 -19.36 -17.68 12.78
C THR A 328 -19.76 -17.38 11.34
N SER A 329 -20.92 -17.88 10.93
CA SER A 329 -21.58 -17.62 9.66
C SER A 329 -20.64 -17.69 8.46
N CYS A 330 -19.91 -18.81 8.32
CA CYS A 330 -19.03 -19.05 7.18
C CYS A 330 -19.68 -19.99 6.16
N TYR A 331 -19.31 -19.86 4.89
CA TYR A 331 -19.97 -20.61 3.81
C TYR A 331 -18.96 -21.13 2.80
N TRP A 332 -19.24 -22.27 2.17
CA TRP A 332 -18.37 -22.74 1.10
C TRP A 332 -19.11 -23.39 -0.05
N GLY A 333 -18.63 -23.17 -1.27
CA GLY A 333 -18.97 -23.96 -2.45
C GLY A 333 -17.82 -24.90 -2.84
N GLY A 334 -17.91 -25.48 -4.03
CA GLY A 334 -16.89 -26.37 -4.57
C GLY A 334 -16.95 -27.83 -4.11
N ASN A 335 -15.83 -28.56 -4.29
CA ASN A 335 -15.80 -30.02 -4.17
C ASN A 335 -15.75 -30.52 -2.70
N ALA A 336 -15.30 -29.70 -1.76
CA ALA A 336 -15.11 -30.11 -0.37
C ALA A 336 -16.43 -30.57 0.29
N GLY A 337 -16.40 -31.74 0.95
CA GLY A 337 -17.56 -32.32 1.63
C GLY A 337 -17.93 -31.66 2.96
N GLN A 338 -16.99 -30.97 3.60
CA GLN A 338 -17.13 -30.43 4.97
C GLN A 338 -16.40 -29.09 5.11
N GLY A 339 -16.91 -28.23 6.00
CA GLY A 339 -16.39 -26.89 6.27
C GLY A 339 -15.18 -26.93 7.22
N GLU A 340 -15.27 -27.74 8.26
CA GLU A 340 -14.20 -28.08 9.18
C GLU A 340 -13.79 -29.56 9.04
N PHE A 341 -12.49 -29.87 9.12
CA PHE A 341 -12.07 -31.28 9.14
C PHE A 341 -12.17 -31.90 10.54
N ARG A 342 -11.73 -31.19 11.59
CA ARG A 342 -11.91 -31.59 12.99
C ARG A 342 -12.13 -30.39 13.90
N ASN A 343 -13.05 -30.55 14.85
CA ASN A 343 -13.31 -29.56 15.89
C ASN A 343 -12.83 -30.09 17.26
N PHE A 344 -11.97 -29.33 17.93
CA PHE A 344 -11.34 -29.63 19.23
C PHE A 344 -11.91 -28.75 20.34
N GLY A 345 -13.24 -28.66 20.42
CA GLY A 345 -13.95 -27.90 21.47
C GLY A 345 -14.26 -26.44 21.14
N GLY A 346 -14.11 -26.03 19.88
CA GLY A 346 -14.60 -24.76 19.37
C GLY A 346 -16.07 -24.81 18.96
N THR A 347 -16.61 -23.68 18.49
CA THR A 347 -17.93 -23.60 17.86
C THR A 347 -17.79 -23.46 16.34
N VAL A 348 -18.65 -24.15 15.60
CA VAL A 348 -18.64 -24.12 14.13
C VAL A 348 -20.02 -23.79 13.62
N ASP A 349 -20.18 -22.58 13.09
CA ASP A 349 -21.30 -22.17 12.25
C ASP A 349 -20.77 -21.99 10.82
N ALA A 350 -20.77 -23.08 10.07
CA ALA A 350 -20.35 -23.11 8.67
C ALA A 350 -21.32 -23.95 7.84
N THR A 351 -21.69 -23.48 6.64
CA THR A 351 -22.67 -24.17 5.79
C THR A 351 -22.20 -24.33 4.33
N LYS A 352 -22.38 -25.53 3.75
CA LYS A 352 -22.12 -25.78 2.33
C LYS A 352 -23.19 -25.11 1.47
N VAL A 353 -22.78 -24.41 0.43
CA VAL A 353 -23.62 -23.85 -0.63
C VAL A 353 -23.64 -24.85 -1.78
N ASP A 354 -24.71 -25.66 -1.85
CA ASP A 354 -24.88 -26.71 -2.86
C ASP A 354 -25.72 -26.24 -4.07
N GLY A 355 -26.27 -25.03 -4.03
CA GLY A 355 -27.15 -24.45 -5.04
C GLY A 355 -28.58 -24.99 -5.04
N ALA A 356 -28.84 -26.11 -4.36
CA ALA A 356 -30.14 -26.77 -4.28
C ALA A 356 -30.88 -26.39 -2.99
N THR A 357 -30.26 -26.65 -1.84
CA THR A 357 -30.81 -26.38 -0.50
C THR A 357 -30.32 -25.05 0.04
N VAL A 358 -29.05 -24.71 -0.21
CA VAL A 358 -28.43 -23.46 0.22
C VAL A 358 -27.88 -22.74 -1.00
N LYS A 359 -28.30 -21.48 -1.16
CA LYS A 359 -27.87 -20.59 -2.25
C LYS A 359 -26.93 -19.52 -1.71
N TRP A 360 -26.08 -18.98 -2.59
CA TRP A 360 -25.18 -17.87 -2.22
C TRP A 360 -25.91 -16.65 -1.69
N GLN A 361 -27.15 -16.39 -2.10
CA GLN A 361 -27.96 -15.33 -1.50
C GLN A 361 -28.22 -15.57 -0.01
N THR A 362 -28.56 -16.80 0.39
CA THR A 362 -28.74 -17.15 1.82
C THR A 362 -27.44 -16.99 2.60
N ALA A 363 -26.30 -17.34 1.97
CA ALA A 363 -24.98 -17.12 2.55
C ALA A 363 -24.68 -15.63 2.75
N VAL A 364 -24.97 -14.79 1.75
CA VAL A 364 -24.83 -13.32 1.83
C VAL A 364 -25.62 -12.77 3.03
N ASP A 365 -26.88 -13.17 3.17
CA ASP A 365 -27.74 -12.68 4.25
C ASP A 365 -27.21 -13.08 5.64
N GLY A 366 -26.79 -14.34 5.81
CA GLY A 366 -26.21 -14.82 7.06
C GLY A 366 -24.87 -14.17 7.40
N MET A 367 -23.97 -14.04 6.41
CA MET A 367 -22.71 -13.34 6.61
C MET A 367 -22.91 -11.86 6.99
N ASN A 368 -23.84 -11.16 6.32
CA ASN A 368 -24.13 -9.76 6.63
C ASN A 368 -24.75 -9.57 8.01
N HIS A 369 -25.57 -10.52 8.48
CA HIS A 369 -26.09 -10.50 9.84
C HIS A 369 -24.96 -10.57 10.89
N ALA A 370 -23.91 -11.34 10.61
CA ALA A 370 -22.72 -11.43 11.48
C ALA A 370 -21.77 -10.20 11.37
N LEU A 371 -21.96 -9.32 10.38
CA LEU A 371 -21.13 -8.12 10.14
C LEU A 371 -21.77 -6.83 10.67
N THR A 372 -22.12 -6.82 11.97
CA THR A 372 -22.82 -5.71 12.62
C THR A 372 -22.04 -4.39 12.57
N ASP A 373 -20.74 -4.41 12.86
CA ASP A 373 -19.88 -3.21 13.00
C ASP A 373 -18.85 -3.06 11.86
N ASN A 374 -19.09 -3.68 10.71
CA ASN A 374 -18.22 -3.55 9.54
C ASN A 374 -18.75 -2.46 8.58
N ASP A 375 -17.86 -1.61 8.07
CA ASP A 375 -18.17 -0.62 7.03
C ASP A 375 -18.47 -1.27 5.66
N TYR A 376 -18.23 -2.58 5.54
CA TYR A 376 -18.42 -3.37 4.34
C TYR A 376 -19.47 -4.47 4.56
N GLN A 377 -20.12 -4.85 3.47
CA GLN A 377 -21.11 -5.92 3.42
C GLN A 377 -20.90 -6.78 2.16
N TRP A 378 -21.30 -8.03 2.24
CA TRP A 378 -21.41 -8.91 1.08
C TRP A 378 -22.63 -8.53 0.24
N ALA A 379 -22.51 -8.66 -1.07
CA ALA A 379 -23.60 -8.60 -2.01
C ALA A 379 -23.43 -9.70 -3.05
N LEU A 380 -24.52 -10.17 -3.66
CA LEU A 380 -24.41 -11.13 -4.73
C LEU A 380 -23.84 -10.46 -5.99
N GLY A 381 -22.65 -10.88 -6.43
CA GLY A 381 -22.02 -10.38 -7.64
C GLY A 381 -22.67 -10.93 -8.91
N THR A 382 -22.33 -10.33 -10.05
CA THR A 382 -22.84 -10.75 -11.38
C THR A 382 -22.45 -12.18 -11.75
N GLY A 383 -21.34 -12.69 -11.22
CA GLY A 383 -20.90 -14.08 -11.37
C GLY A 383 -21.61 -15.07 -10.46
N GLY A 384 -22.60 -14.64 -9.66
CA GLY A 384 -23.34 -15.51 -8.74
C GLY A 384 -22.61 -15.86 -7.45
N LEU A 385 -21.41 -15.30 -7.23
CA LEU A 385 -20.65 -15.40 -5.98
C LEU A 385 -20.75 -14.10 -5.16
N PRO A 386 -20.64 -14.17 -3.83
CA PRO A 386 -20.60 -12.97 -3.00
C PRO A 386 -19.41 -12.07 -3.34
N VAL A 387 -19.63 -10.77 -3.39
CA VAL A 387 -18.60 -9.74 -3.53
C VAL A 387 -18.73 -8.72 -2.42
N MET A 388 -17.61 -8.25 -1.89
CA MET A 388 -17.60 -7.26 -0.83
C MET A 388 -17.79 -5.86 -1.41
N GLN A 389 -18.67 -5.07 -0.80
CA GLN A 389 -18.90 -3.66 -1.14
C GLN A 389 -19.02 -2.81 0.12
N LYS A 390 -18.71 -1.52 0.00
CA LYS A 390 -18.89 -0.56 1.09
C LYS A 390 -20.40 -0.38 1.37
N LYS A 391 -20.79 -0.30 2.64
CA LYS A 391 -22.15 0.09 3.03
C LYS A 391 -22.41 1.52 2.56
N GLN A 392 -23.61 1.75 2.03
CA GLN A 392 -24.04 3.07 1.57
C GLN A 392 -24.45 3.97 2.74
#